data_AF-A0A2E7S9H8-F1
#
_entry.id   AF-A0A2E7S9H8-F1
#
_cell.length_a   1.000
_cell.length_b   1.000
_cell.length_c   1.000
_cell.angle_alpha   90.00
_cell.angle_beta   90.00
_cell.angle_gamma   90.00
#
_symmetry.space_group_name_H-M   'P 1'
#
loop_
_entity.id
_entity.type
_entity.pdbx_description
1 polymer ?
#
loop_
_entity_poly.entity_id
_entity_poly.type
_entity_poly.pdbx_seq_one_letter_code
_entity_poly.pdbx_strand_id
1 'polypeptide(L)'
;MAKASKLEYIWLDGFEPTQSLRSKTLIRKKFSGKLKDCPVWSFDGSSTRQAEGNDSDCILKPVAIFPDPERKDAFLVMNEVYNADGTPHATNARSTIDDDDNDFWFGFEQEYFLWDPETNLPLGFPRDQTPQGQFYCSVGAKNTFGREVIETHLDQCLDAGLNVEGINAEVAAGQWEYQIFSKGAKNAGDEIWVSRYLAERNAEKYGLAIEWHPKPLGATDWNGSGMHANFSDTTLRTCGDEKTFNKVCEAFGKNIKKHMDVYGAHNEQRLTGLHETQSIHEFSYGVSDRGASIRIPVGTVDDGWKGRLEDRRPSSNGDPYKIASVIITTTKSAY
;
A
#
# COMPACT_ATOMS: atom_id res chain seq x y z
N MET A 1 -29.52 -19.25 -20.91
CA MET A 1 -28.39 -19.88 -20.19
C MET A 1 -28.21 -19.17 -18.86
N ALA A 2 -27.82 -19.86 -17.78
CA ALA A 2 -27.55 -19.18 -16.50
C ALA A 2 -26.37 -18.20 -16.65
N LYS A 3 -26.51 -16.99 -16.11
CA LYS A 3 -25.47 -15.95 -16.15
C LYS A 3 -24.20 -16.47 -15.48
N ALA A 4 -23.07 -16.38 -16.19
CA ALA A 4 -21.76 -16.74 -15.68
C ALA A 4 -21.04 -15.48 -15.19
N SER A 5 -20.34 -15.62 -14.07
CA SER A 5 -19.51 -14.59 -13.45
C SER A 5 -18.04 -15.01 -13.51
N LYS A 6 -17.16 -14.02 -13.66
CA LYS A 6 -15.69 -14.18 -13.63
C LYS A 6 -15.19 -13.73 -12.26
N LEU A 7 -14.46 -14.57 -11.55
CA LEU A 7 -13.86 -14.23 -10.26
C LEU A 7 -12.35 -14.20 -10.44
N GLU A 8 -11.75 -13.02 -10.39
CA GLU A 8 -10.30 -12.85 -10.42
C GLU A 8 -9.73 -13.06 -9.04
N TYR A 9 -9.08 -14.19 -8.83
CA TYR A 9 -8.44 -14.48 -7.56
C TYR A 9 -7.08 -13.82 -7.57
N ILE A 10 -6.90 -12.83 -6.71
CA ILE A 10 -5.66 -12.06 -6.52
C ILE A 10 -4.98 -12.56 -5.24
N TRP A 11 -3.66 -12.73 -5.27
CA TRP A 11 -2.86 -13.08 -4.09
C TRP A 11 -1.43 -12.55 -4.21
N LEU A 12 -0.70 -12.59 -3.09
CA LEU A 12 0.73 -12.23 -3.03
C LEU A 12 1.61 -13.47 -3.16
N ASP A 13 2.63 -13.38 -3.99
CA ASP A 13 3.62 -14.44 -4.15
C ASP A 13 4.68 -14.46 -3.02
N GLY A 14 5.68 -15.32 -3.17
CA GLY A 14 6.79 -15.49 -2.23
C GLY A 14 8.11 -14.89 -2.72
N PHE A 15 8.09 -13.94 -3.67
CA PHE A 15 9.33 -13.27 -4.07
C PHE A 15 9.86 -12.38 -2.95
N GLU A 16 11.19 -12.39 -2.82
CA GLU A 16 11.94 -11.56 -1.88
C GLU A 16 12.90 -10.64 -2.66
N PRO A 17 13.18 -9.43 -2.14
CA PRO A 17 12.76 -8.92 -0.84
C PRO A 17 11.35 -8.27 -0.83
N THR A 18 10.71 -8.17 -1.99
CA THR A 18 9.37 -7.57 -2.16
C THR A 18 8.44 -8.56 -2.86
N GLN A 19 7.28 -8.82 -2.26
CA GLN A 19 6.25 -9.68 -2.84
C GLN A 19 5.57 -8.97 -4.01
N SER A 20 5.20 -9.75 -5.03
CA SER A 20 4.44 -9.27 -6.18
C SER A 20 3.02 -9.84 -6.20
N LEU A 21 2.13 -9.16 -6.93
CA LEU A 21 0.76 -9.62 -7.14
C LEU A 21 0.70 -10.70 -8.22
N ARG A 22 -0.18 -11.66 -8.01
CA ARG A 22 -0.55 -12.70 -8.98
C ARG A 22 -2.06 -12.77 -9.08
N SER A 23 -2.56 -13.18 -10.25
CA SER A 23 -4.00 -13.37 -10.41
C SER A 23 -4.34 -14.48 -11.40
N LYS A 24 -5.54 -15.05 -11.26
CA LYS A 24 -6.18 -15.92 -12.26
C LYS A 24 -7.70 -15.94 -12.12
N THR A 25 -8.39 -16.23 -13.22
CA THR A 25 -9.86 -16.17 -13.27
C THR A 25 -10.54 -17.53 -13.07
N LEU A 26 -11.48 -17.60 -12.12
CA LEU A 26 -12.44 -18.69 -11.96
C LEU A 26 -13.79 -18.34 -12.61
N ILE A 27 -14.38 -19.27 -13.36
CA ILE A 27 -15.74 -19.11 -13.87
C ILE A 27 -16.76 -19.76 -12.94
N ARG A 28 -17.79 -19.00 -12.55
CA ARG A 28 -18.91 -19.49 -11.73
C ARG A 28 -20.26 -19.17 -12.36
N LYS A 29 -21.16 -20.15 -12.37
CA LYS A 29 -22.56 -19.95 -12.81
C LYS A 29 -23.42 -19.67 -11.59
N LYS A 30 -24.40 -18.76 -11.71
CA LYS A 30 -25.34 -18.41 -10.62
C LYS A 30 -24.61 -17.89 -9.35
N PHE A 31 -23.51 -17.16 -9.52
CA PHE A 31 -22.80 -16.56 -8.39
C PHE A 31 -23.59 -15.38 -7.82
N SER A 32 -23.63 -15.27 -6.49
CA SER A 32 -24.45 -14.28 -5.78
C SER A 32 -23.83 -12.88 -5.71
N GLY A 33 -22.53 -12.76 -5.99
CA GLY A 33 -21.75 -11.55 -5.73
C GLY A 33 -21.24 -11.42 -4.29
N LYS A 34 -21.40 -12.44 -3.44
CA LYS A 34 -21.02 -12.39 -2.02
C LYS A 34 -19.75 -13.19 -1.75
N LEU A 35 -18.89 -12.64 -0.87
CA LEU A 35 -17.64 -13.27 -0.46
C LEU A 35 -17.81 -14.71 0.06
N LYS A 36 -18.84 -14.95 0.87
CA LYS A 36 -19.11 -16.28 1.45
C LYS A 36 -19.39 -17.38 0.40
N ASP A 37 -19.78 -16.96 -0.81
CA ASP A 37 -20.07 -17.87 -1.92
C ASP A 37 -18.85 -18.04 -2.84
N CYS A 38 -17.73 -17.34 -2.56
CA CYS A 38 -16.45 -17.56 -3.21
C CYS A 38 -15.85 -18.89 -2.71
N PRO A 39 -15.60 -19.85 -3.60
CA PRO A 39 -14.95 -21.11 -3.23
C PRO A 39 -13.50 -20.89 -2.82
N VAL A 40 -12.98 -21.73 -1.94
CA VAL A 40 -11.53 -21.91 -1.81
C VAL A 40 -10.99 -22.46 -3.13
N TRP A 41 -9.80 -22.02 -3.53
CA TRP A 41 -9.11 -22.53 -4.71
C TRP A 41 -7.66 -22.88 -4.37
N SER A 42 -6.91 -23.40 -5.34
CA SER A 42 -5.49 -23.74 -5.18
C SER A 42 -4.69 -23.20 -6.35
N PHE A 43 -3.38 -23.12 -6.22
CA PHE A 43 -2.44 -22.78 -7.27
C PHE A 43 -1.12 -23.51 -7.07
N ASP A 44 -0.29 -23.53 -8.12
CA ASP A 44 1.06 -24.08 -8.07
C ASP A 44 2.03 -23.06 -7.44
N GLY A 45 2.37 -23.29 -6.17
CA GLY A 45 3.28 -22.48 -5.37
C GLY A 45 4.74 -22.57 -5.82
N SER A 46 5.13 -23.62 -6.57
CA SER A 46 6.50 -23.72 -7.09
C SER A 46 6.81 -22.64 -8.13
N SER A 47 5.78 -22.21 -8.86
CA SER A 47 5.86 -21.13 -9.85
C SER A 47 5.83 -19.72 -9.22
N THR A 48 5.69 -19.62 -7.90
CA THR A 48 5.54 -18.33 -7.19
C THR A 48 6.45 -18.21 -5.96
N ARG A 49 7.47 -19.09 -5.82
CA ARG A 49 8.39 -19.12 -4.66
C ARG A 49 7.70 -19.40 -3.32
N GLN A 50 6.63 -20.19 -3.34
CA GLN A 50 5.84 -20.51 -2.14
C GLN A 50 5.84 -22.01 -1.82
N ALA A 51 6.35 -22.86 -2.70
CA ALA A 51 6.45 -24.28 -2.43
C ALA A 51 7.56 -24.92 -3.27
N GLU A 52 7.96 -26.13 -2.89
CA GLU A 52 8.90 -26.96 -3.67
C GLU A 52 8.15 -27.85 -4.65
N GLY A 53 8.80 -28.24 -5.76
CA GLY A 53 8.11 -28.84 -6.92
C GLY A 53 7.40 -30.19 -6.67
N ASN A 54 7.76 -30.93 -5.63
CA ASN A 54 7.14 -32.21 -5.27
C ASN A 54 6.01 -32.11 -4.24
N ASP A 55 5.76 -30.92 -3.69
CA ASP A 55 4.67 -30.61 -2.75
C ASP A 55 4.22 -29.16 -2.97
N SER A 56 3.72 -28.87 -4.17
CA SER A 56 3.60 -27.49 -4.66
C SER A 56 2.24 -26.83 -4.48
N ASP A 57 1.23 -27.54 -3.98
CA ASP A 57 -0.13 -27.00 -3.87
C ASP A 57 -0.22 -25.98 -2.72
N CYS A 58 -0.54 -24.73 -3.08
CA CYS A 58 -0.92 -23.69 -2.13
C CYS A 58 -2.42 -23.38 -2.27
N ILE A 59 -3.05 -22.99 -1.17
CA ILE A 59 -4.49 -22.74 -1.07
C ILE A 59 -4.77 -21.23 -1.08
N LEU A 60 -5.76 -20.81 -1.87
CA LEU A 60 -6.31 -19.46 -1.90
C LEU A 60 -7.61 -19.42 -1.11
N LYS A 61 -7.60 -18.65 -0.01
CA LYS A 61 -8.77 -18.41 0.83
C LYS A 61 -9.30 -17.00 0.58
N PRO A 62 -10.52 -16.84 0.01
CA PRO A 62 -11.12 -15.53 -0.21
C PRO A 62 -11.29 -14.74 1.10
N VAL A 63 -10.86 -13.48 1.11
CA VAL A 63 -10.95 -12.59 2.28
C VAL A 63 -11.63 -11.25 2.01
N ALA A 64 -11.61 -10.78 0.76
CA ALA A 64 -12.37 -9.62 0.32
C ALA A 64 -12.86 -9.81 -1.12
N ILE A 65 -13.96 -9.13 -1.48
CA ILE A 65 -14.53 -9.17 -2.83
C ILE A 65 -14.96 -7.77 -3.25
N PHE A 66 -14.63 -7.41 -4.48
CA PHE A 66 -14.96 -6.14 -5.10
C PHE A 66 -15.54 -6.38 -6.51
N PRO A 67 -16.47 -5.57 -7.00
CA PRO A 67 -16.79 -5.55 -8.44
C PRO A 67 -15.52 -5.30 -9.26
N ASP A 68 -15.35 -6.00 -10.39
CA ASP A 68 -14.26 -5.69 -11.32
C ASP A 68 -14.72 -4.55 -12.25
N PRO A 69 -14.07 -3.37 -12.22
CA PRO A 69 -14.54 -2.19 -12.94
C PRO A 69 -14.35 -2.31 -14.46
N GLU A 70 -13.54 -3.25 -14.92
CA GLU A 70 -13.17 -3.35 -16.34
C GLU A 70 -13.86 -4.49 -17.07
N ARG A 71 -14.35 -5.49 -16.34
CA ARG A 71 -14.91 -6.71 -16.93
C ARG A 71 -16.37 -6.87 -16.60
N LYS A 72 -17.17 -7.06 -17.64
CA LYS A 72 -18.58 -7.41 -17.52
C LYS A 72 -18.78 -8.66 -16.67
N ASP A 73 -19.68 -8.59 -15.69
CA ASP A 73 -20.08 -9.69 -14.83
C ASP A 73 -18.87 -10.32 -14.10
N ALA A 74 -18.00 -9.48 -13.56
CA ALA A 74 -16.76 -9.92 -12.91
C ALA A 74 -16.55 -9.31 -11.54
N PHE A 75 -15.73 -9.98 -10.74
CA PHE A 75 -15.36 -9.60 -9.38
C PHE A 75 -13.85 -9.80 -9.20
N LEU A 76 -13.23 -8.90 -8.45
CA LEU A 76 -11.90 -9.07 -7.88
C LEU A 76 -12.06 -9.75 -6.52
N VAL A 77 -11.27 -10.78 -6.25
CA VAL A 77 -11.31 -11.55 -5.01
C VAL A 77 -9.92 -11.53 -4.42
N MET A 78 -9.71 -10.77 -3.34
CA MET A 78 -8.45 -10.80 -2.60
C MET A 78 -8.39 -12.07 -1.76
N ASN A 79 -7.24 -12.75 -1.77
CA ASN A 79 -7.06 -14.02 -1.08
C ASN A 79 -5.86 -14.00 -0.13
N GLU A 80 -6.02 -14.71 0.97
CA GLU A 80 -4.90 -15.21 1.77
C GLU A 80 -4.32 -16.49 1.15
N VAL A 81 -3.03 -16.71 1.38
CA VAL A 81 -2.33 -17.94 0.99
C VAL A 81 -2.17 -18.86 2.20
N TYR A 82 -2.50 -20.13 1.99
CA TYR A 82 -2.42 -21.19 2.99
C TYR A 82 -1.62 -22.37 2.44
N ASN A 83 -0.95 -23.10 3.34
CA ASN A 83 -0.35 -24.40 3.05
C ASN A 83 -1.45 -25.43 2.76
N ALA A 84 -1.07 -26.56 2.13
CA ALA A 84 -1.99 -27.66 1.85
C ALA A 84 -2.64 -28.26 3.12
N ASP A 85 -1.97 -28.17 4.27
CA ASP A 85 -2.48 -28.63 5.58
C ASP A 85 -3.49 -27.66 6.24
N GLY A 86 -3.76 -26.51 5.60
CA GLY A 86 -4.69 -25.49 6.09
C GLY A 86 -4.10 -24.51 7.10
N THR A 87 -2.79 -24.53 7.35
CA THR A 87 -2.09 -23.49 8.13
C THR A 87 -1.77 -22.26 7.26
N PRO A 88 -1.75 -21.03 7.82
CA PRO A 88 -1.33 -19.85 7.06
C PRO A 88 0.07 -20.05 6.46
N HIS A 89 0.24 -19.76 5.18
CA HIS A 89 1.54 -19.83 4.54
C HIS A 89 2.49 -18.76 5.14
N ALA A 90 3.80 -18.99 5.14
CA ALA A 90 4.77 -18.07 5.74
C ALA A 90 4.73 -16.64 5.14
N THR A 91 4.28 -16.51 3.88
CA THR A 91 4.11 -15.22 3.19
C THR A 91 2.78 -14.52 3.50
N ASN A 92 1.89 -15.14 4.29
CA ASN A 92 0.57 -14.61 4.62
C ASN A 92 0.64 -13.61 5.78
N ALA A 93 1.07 -12.38 5.46
CA ALA A 93 1.16 -11.31 6.45
C ALA A 93 -0.21 -10.86 6.99
N ARG A 94 -1.28 -11.00 6.21
CA ARG A 94 -2.64 -10.66 6.67
C ARG A 94 -3.06 -11.46 7.90
N SER A 95 -2.63 -12.72 8.00
CA SER A 95 -2.88 -13.57 9.16
C SER A 95 -2.16 -13.14 10.45
N THR A 96 -1.18 -12.23 10.35
CA THR A 96 -0.40 -11.72 11.49
C THR A 96 -1.03 -10.51 12.17
N ILE A 97 -2.15 -10.00 11.64
CA ILE A 97 -2.85 -8.84 12.20
C ILE A 97 -3.73 -9.30 13.37
N ASP A 98 -3.33 -8.89 14.57
CA ASP A 98 -4.05 -9.10 15.83
C ASP A 98 -4.94 -7.89 16.18
N ASP A 99 -5.96 -7.69 15.33
CA ASP A 99 -6.94 -6.61 15.45
C ASP A 99 -8.27 -7.04 14.81
N ASP A 100 -9.18 -7.56 15.64
CA ASP A 100 -10.47 -8.13 15.21
C ASP A 100 -11.67 -7.23 15.53
N ASP A 101 -11.47 -6.12 16.24
CA ASP A 101 -12.52 -5.13 16.57
C ASP A 101 -12.62 -3.99 15.56
N ASN A 102 -11.68 -3.89 14.62
CA ASN A 102 -11.53 -2.80 13.64
C ASN A 102 -11.42 -1.41 14.26
N ASP A 103 -10.92 -1.31 15.50
CA ASP A 103 -10.78 -0.02 16.18
C ASP A 103 -9.69 0.85 15.54
N PHE A 104 -8.64 0.22 15.03
CA PHE A 104 -7.60 0.94 14.30
C PHE A 104 -8.09 1.37 12.92
N TRP A 105 -7.94 2.66 12.63
CA TRP A 105 -8.19 3.24 11.32
C TRP A 105 -6.87 3.59 10.66
N PHE A 106 -6.75 3.30 9.38
CA PHE A 106 -5.55 3.52 8.59
C PHE A 106 -5.86 4.35 7.35
N GLY A 107 -5.01 5.34 7.06
CA GLY A 107 -4.95 6.03 5.78
C GLY A 107 -3.57 5.85 5.18
N PHE A 108 -3.44 5.12 4.08
CA PHE A 108 -2.15 4.94 3.40
C PHE A 108 -2.04 5.89 2.20
N GLU A 109 -0.94 6.62 2.13
CA GLU A 109 -0.57 7.54 1.06
C GLU A 109 0.40 6.80 0.12
N GLN A 110 -0.09 6.12 -0.91
CA GLN A 110 0.74 5.30 -1.79
C GLN A 110 1.37 6.14 -2.90
N GLU A 111 2.67 6.35 -2.81
CA GLU A 111 3.46 6.97 -3.89
C GLU A 111 4.04 5.90 -4.83
N TYR A 112 4.20 6.23 -6.12
CA TYR A 112 4.84 5.39 -7.12
C TYR A 112 5.25 6.22 -8.35
N PHE A 113 6.10 5.64 -9.19
CA PHE A 113 6.42 6.18 -10.51
C PHE A 113 5.68 5.42 -11.61
N LEU A 114 5.17 6.17 -12.60
CA LEU A 114 4.92 5.62 -13.92
C LEU A 114 6.26 5.43 -14.61
N TRP A 115 6.59 4.19 -14.94
CA TRP A 115 7.88 3.82 -15.52
C TRP A 115 7.71 3.45 -16.98
N ASP A 116 8.58 3.97 -17.84
CA ASP A 116 8.65 3.61 -19.25
C ASP A 116 9.66 2.48 -19.44
N PRO A 117 9.22 1.25 -19.75
CA PRO A 117 10.12 0.11 -19.95
C PRO A 117 11.06 0.26 -21.13
N GLU A 118 10.73 1.08 -22.14
CA GLU A 118 11.60 1.29 -23.31
C GLU A 118 12.81 2.14 -22.96
N THR A 119 12.60 3.22 -22.20
CA THR A 119 13.68 4.13 -21.79
C THR A 119 14.32 3.74 -20.46
N ASN A 120 13.66 2.87 -19.68
CA ASN A 120 14.00 2.50 -18.32
C ASN A 120 14.20 3.74 -17.43
N LEU A 121 13.24 4.66 -17.50
CA LEU A 121 13.18 5.91 -16.77
C LEU A 121 11.73 6.26 -16.41
N PRO A 122 11.48 7.20 -15.47
CA PRO A 122 10.15 7.71 -15.24
C PRO A 122 9.52 8.32 -16.50
N LEU A 123 8.20 8.19 -16.63
CA LEU A 123 7.47 8.80 -17.72
C LEU A 123 7.63 10.32 -17.69
N GLY A 124 8.14 10.88 -18.80
CA GLY A 124 8.39 12.32 -18.91
C GLY A 124 9.67 12.80 -18.25
N PHE A 125 10.57 11.89 -17.86
CA PHE A 125 11.85 12.26 -17.26
C PHE A 125 12.66 13.21 -18.17
N PRO A 126 13.14 14.35 -17.65
CA PRO A 126 13.73 15.41 -18.46
C PRO A 126 15.10 15.00 -19.01
N ARG A 127 15.23 14.95 -20.34
CA ARG A 127 16.50 14.63 -21.02
C ARG A 127 17.60 15.65 -20.76
N ASP A 128 17.21 16.90 -20.50
CA ASP A 128 18.10 18.02 -20.17
C ASP A 128 18.42 18.11 -18.68
N GLN A 129 17.97 17.15 -17.87
CA GLN A 129 18.15 17.11 -16.42
C GLN A 129 17.56 18.32 -15.70
N THR A 130 16.48 18.91 -16.23
CA THR A 130 15.70 19.94 -15.54
C THR A 130 15.38 19.48 -14.10
N PRO A 131 15.71 20.28 -13.06
CA PRO A 131 15.54 19.87 -11.68
C PRO A 131 14.06 19.78 -11.27
N GLN A 132 13.80 19.20 -10.09
CA GLN A 132 12.48 19.16 -9.47
C GLN A 132 11.99 20.57 -9.07
N GLY A 133 10.67 20.73 -8.97
CA GLY A 133 10.02 21.95 -8.48
C GLY A 133 8.71 22.27 -9.19
N GLN A 134 8.67 22.09 -10.51
CA GLN A 134 7.49 22.36 -11.34
C GLN A 134 6.48 21.21 -11.44
N PHE A 135 6.78 20.03 -10.91
CA PHE A 135 6.00 18.81 -11.14
C PHE A 135 4.90 18.57 -10.10
N TYR A 136 5.16 18.89 -8.82
CA TYR A 136 4.22 18.70 -7.71
C TYR A 136 2.91 19.46 -7.96
N CYS A 137 1.78 18.75 -7.89
CA CYS A 137 0.43 19.28 -8.14
C CYS A 137 0.30 20.09 -9.44
N SER A 138 1.13 19.79 -10.45
CA SER A 138 1.22 20.56 -11.68
C SER A 138 0.02 20.40 -12.61
N VAL A 139 -0.11 21.33 -13.55
CA VAL A 139 -1.02 21.23 -14.70
C VAL A 139 -0.26 21.64 -15.97
N GLY A 140 -0.60 20.99 -17.09
CA GLY A 140 -0.06 21.29 -18.42
C GLY A 140 1.02 20.31 -18.89
N ALA A 141 1.04 20.08 -20.21
CA ALA A 141 1.84 19.02 -20.84
C ALA A 141 3.37 19.16 -20.68
N LYS A 142 3.87 20.30 -20.19
CA LYS A 142 5.29 20.48 -19.88
C LYS A 142 5.70 19.86 -18.55
N ASN A 143 4.76 19.69 -17.62
CA ASN A 143 5.05 19.35 -16.23
C ASN A 143 4.27 18.11 -15.76
N THR A 144 3.08 17.87 -16.31
CA THR A 144 2.24 16.74 -15.90
C THR A 144 2.32 15.61 -16.91
N PHE A 145 2.79 14.45 -16.48
CA PHE A 145 2.97 13.27 -17.33
C PHE A 145 2.15 12.08 -16.82
N GLY A 146 1.36 11.47 -17.71
CA GLY A 146 0.60 10.26 -17.40
C GLY A 146 -0.74 10.46 -16.67
N ARG A 147 -1.27 11.69 -16.58
CA ARG A 147 -2.54 11.98 -15.87
C ARG A 147 -3.70 11.07 -16.29
N GLU A 148 -3.83 10.75 -17.58
CA GLU A 148 -4.90 9.85 -18.07
C GLU A 148 -4.84 8.45 -17.42
N VAL A 149 -3.63 7.92 -17.18
CA VAL A 149 -3.43 6.65 -16.47
C VAL A 149 -3.94 6.76 -15.04
N ILE A 150 -3.66 7.88 -14.37
CA ILE A 150 -4.02 8.14 -12.98
C ILE A 150 -5.51 8.36 -12.81
N GLU A 151 -6.14 9.18 -13.65
CA GLU A 151 -7.59 9.41 -13.63
C GLU A 151 -8.35 8.11 -13.92
N THR A 152 -7.87 7.30 -14.88
CA THR A 152 -8.46 5.98 -15.15
C THR A 152 -8.35 5.04 -13.94
N HIS A 153 -7.20 5.03 -13.27
CA HIS A 153 -7.00 4.22 -12.05
C HIS A 153 -7.89 4.69 -10.89
N LEU A 154 -8.05 6.01 -10.72
CA LEU A 154 -8.97 6.59 -9.76
C LEU A 154 -10.41 6.13 -10.01
N ASP A 155 -10.91 6.26 -11.23
CA ASP A 155 -12.25 5.81 -11.62
C ASP A 155 -12.42 4.31 -11.37
N GLN A 156 -11.43 3.48 -11.71
CA GLN A 156 -11.46 2.05 -11.45
C GLN A 156 -11.55 1.72 -9.96
N CYS A 157 -10.80 2.44 -9.11
CA CYS A 157 -10.85 2.23 -7.67
C CYS A 157 -12.23 2.61 -7.10
N LEU A 158 -12.80 3.74 -7.55
CA LEU A 158 -14.13 4.19 -7.14
C LEU A 158 -15.22 3.22 -7.60
N ASP A 159 -15.16 2.73 -8.84
CA ASP A 159 -16.10 1.76 -9.40
C ASP A 159 -15.99 0.37 -8.73
N ALA A 160 -14.80 0.00 -8.26
CA ALA A 160 -14.58 -1.19 -7.43
C ALA A 160 -15.08 -1.01 -5.98
N GLY A 161 -15.42 0.22 -5.58
CA GLY A 161 -15.88 0.56 -4.23
C GLY A 161 -14.75 0.66 -3.20
N LEU A 162 -13.51 0.91 -3.63
CA LEU A 162 -12.40 1.23 -2.74
C LEU A 162 -12.59 2.65 -2.19
N ASN A 163 -12.21 2.87 -0.93
CA ASN A 163 -12.38 4.16 -0.27
C ASN A 163 -11.15 5.07 -0.51
N VAL A 164 -10.96 5.46 -1.77
CA VAL A 164 -9.93 6.43 -2.18
C VAL A 164 -10.34 7.84 -1.73
N GLU A 165 -9.44 8.54 -1.06
CA GLU A 165 -9.68 9.90 -0.55
C GLU A 165 -9.09 11.01 -1.44
N GLY A 166 -8.15 10.67 -2.32
CA GLY A 166 -7.55 11.64 -3.23
C GLY A 166 -6.43 11.07 -4.10
N ILE A 167 -5.93 11.95 -4.97
CA ILE A 167 -4.73 11.77 -5.81
C ILE A 167 -3.96 13.08 -5.91
N ASN A 168 -2.65 13.01 -6.15
CA ASN A 168 -1.83 14.16 -6.53
C ASN A 168 -0.63 13.76 -7.39
N ALA A 169 -0.17 14.69 -8.23
CA ALA A 169 1.14 14.58 -8.85
C ALA A 169 2.21 14.88 -7.79
N GLU A 170 3.21 14.03 -7.68
CA GLU A 170 4.27 14.14 -6.68
C GLU A 170 5.44 15.03 -7.17
N VAL A 171 6.46 15.19 -6.32
CA VAL A 171 7.57 16.12 -6.55
C VAL A 171 8.42 15.78 -7.78
N ALA A 172 8.58 14.50 -8.12
CA ALA A 172 9.36 14.06 -9.28
C ALA A 172 8.50 13.90 -10.55
N ALA A 173 9.14 14.05 -11.71
CA ALA A 173 8.48 13.82 -13.00
C ALA A 173 8.00 12.36 -13.11
N GLY A 174 6.72 12.19 -13.46
CA GLY A 174 6.10 10.86 -13.57
C GLY A 174 5.80 10.18 -12.24
N GLN A 175 6.03 10.85 -11.10
CA GLN A 175 5.65 10.35 -9.77
C GLN A 175 4.23 10.80 -9.41
N TRP A 176 3.47 9.90 -8.80
CA TRP A 176 2.09 10.12 -8.41
C TRP A 176 1.80 9.50 -7.06
N GLU A 177 0.74 9.98 -6.42
CA GLU A 177 0.22 9.45 -5.17
C GLU A 177 -1.30 9.26 -5.25
N TYR A 178 -1.81 8.24 -4.57
CA TYR A 178 -3.21 8.12 -4.18
C TYR A 178 -3.33 7.75 -2.70
N GLN A 179 -4.45 8.14 -2.08
CA GLN A 179 -4.69 7.88 -0.66
C GLN A 179 -5.91 6.97 -0.47
N ILE A 180 -5.79 5.93 0.37
CA ILE A 180 -6.92 5.06 0.75
C ILE A 180 -7.08 5.06 2.26
N PHE A 181 -8.30 5.27 2.72
CA PHE A 181 -8.69 5.16 4.13
C PHE A 181 -9.55 3.92 4.37
N SER A 182 -9.23 3.13 5.41
CA SER A 182 -10.09 2.03 5.84
C SER A 182 -10.17 1.93 7.36
N LYS A 183 -11.31 1.44 7.84
CA LYS A 183 -11.49 1.03 9.23
C LYS A 183 -11.11 -0.44 9.36
N GLY A 184 -10.17 -0.73 10.25
CA GLY A 184 -9.57 -2.05 10.44
C GLY A 184 -8.35 -2.28 9.54
N ALA A 185 -7.28 -2.82 10.14
CA ALA A 185 -6.02 -3.09 9.44
C ALA A 185 -6.13 -4.10 8.30
N LYS A 186 -6.97 -5.13 8.47
CA LYS A 186 -7.20 -6.14 7.42
C LYS A 186 -7.83 -5.49 6.17
N ASN A 187 -8.85 -4.66 6.36
CA ASN A 187 -9.49 -3.92 5.27
C ASN A 187 -8.52 -2.95 4.60
N ALA A 188 -7.73 -2.20 5.38
CA ALA A 188 -6.75 -1.26 4.84
C ALA A 188 -5.72 -1.95 3.93
N GLY A 189 -5.21 -3.12 4.35
CA GLY A 189 -4.32 -3.91 3.51
C GLY A 189 -5.02 -4.53 2.29
N ASP A 190 -6.25 -5.04 2.46
CA ASP A 190 -7.04 -5.60 1.36
C ASP A 190 -7.26 -4.55 0.25
N GLU A 191 -7.68 -3.33 0.62
CA GLU A 191 -7.93 -2.24 -0.33
C GLU A 191 -6.65 -1.71 -0.98
N ILE A 192 -5.55 -1.56 -0.24
CA ILE A 192 -4.26 -1.15 -0.84
C ILE A 192 -3.78 -2.19 -1.84
N TRP A 193 -3.80 -3.48 -1.52
CA TRP A 193 -3.34 -4.50 -2.47
C TRP A 193 -4.22 -4.60 -3.72
N VAL A 194 -5.55 -4.46 -3.59
CA VAL A 194 -6.45 -4.42 -4.74
C VAL A 194 -6.25 -3.15 -5.57
N SER A 195 -6.01 -2.00 -4.94
CA SER A 195 -5.68 -0.76 -5.66
C SER A 195 -4.37 -0.85 -6.44
N ARG A 196 -3.33 -1.50 -5.87
CA ARG A 196 -2.04 -1.76 -6.55
C ARG A 196 -2.25 -2.69 -7.75
N TYR A 197 -3.07 -3.73 -7.59
CA TYR A 197 -3.43 -4.62 -8.70
C TYR A 197 -4.11 -3.87 -9.85
N LEU A 198 -5.06 -2.98 -9.53
CA LEU A 198 -5.71 -2.13 -10.51
C LEU A 198 -4.71 -1.18 -11.18
N ALA A 199 -3.76 -0.60 -10.44
CA ALA A 199 -2.73 0.29 -10.98
C ALA A 199 -1.85 -0.45 -12.01
N GLU A 200 -1.31 -1.62 -11.66
CA GLU A 200 -0.49 -2.42 -12.57
C GLU A 200 -1.28 -2.85 -13.81
N ARG A 201 -2.47 -3.43 -13.61
CA ARG A 201 -3.34 -3.87 -14.71
C ARG A 201 -3.78 -2.73 -15.62
N ASN A 202 -3.96 -1.53 -15.09
CA ASN A 202 -4.27 -0.36 -15.89
C ASN A 202 -3.07 0.12 -16.71
N ALA A 203 -1.88 0.17 -16.10
CA ALA A 203 -0.65 0.60 -16.75
C ALA A 203 -0.26 -0.29 -17.94
N GLU A 204 -0.59 -1.59 -17.90
CA GLU A 204 -0.40 -2.53 -19.01
C GLU A 204 -0.98 -2.00 -20.34
N LYS A 205 -2.13 -1.31 -20.32
CA LYS A 205 -2.79 -0.78 -21.53
C LYS A 205 -1.98 0.32 -22.22
N TYR A 206 -1.15 1.01 -21.45
CA TYR A 206 -0.35 2.14 -21.89
C TYR A 206 1.10 1.72 -22.18
N GLY A 207 1.44 0.43 -22.02
CA GLY A 207 2.82 -0.05 -22.14
C GLY A 207 3.74 0.47 -21.04
N LEU A 208 3.18 0.92 -19.91
CA LEU A 208 3.92 1.44 -18.77
C LEU A 208 3.98 0.38 -17.67
N ALA A 209 5.01 0.48 -16.82
CA ALA A 209 5.09 -0.27 -15.57
C ALA A 209 4.80 0.66 -14.38
N ILE A 210 4.37 0.05 -13.27
CA ILE A 210 4.36 0.73 -11.98
C ILE A 210 5.66 0.41 -11.25
N GLU A 211 6.41 1.44 -10.90
CA GLU A 211 7.65 1.30 -10.14
C GLU A 211 7.39 1.60 -8.66
N TRP A 212 7.48 0.55 -7.86
CA TRP A 212 7.26 0.58 -6.41
C TRP A 212 8.54 0.82 -5.62
N HIS A 213 9.73 0.69 -6.23
CA HIS A 213 11.01 0.85 -5.53
C HIS A 213 11.09 2.23 -4.85
N PRO A 214 11.52 2.34 -3.58
CA PRO A 214 11.46 3.60 -2.84
C PRO A 214 12.42 4.68 -3.35
N LYS A 215 13.40 4.32 -4.16
CA LYS A 215 14.39 5.25 -4.73
C LYS A 215 14.89 4.76 -6.09
N PRO A 216 14.04 4.73 -7.13
CA PRO A 216 14.36 4.03 -8.39
C PRO A 216 15.47 4.73 -9.18
N LEU A 217 15.67 6.03 -8.96
CA LEU A 217 16.74 6.84 -9.57
C LEU A 217 18.04 6.84 -8.75
N GLY A 218 18.17 6.00 -7.72
CA GLY A 218 19.37 5.88 -6.89
C GLY A 218 19.76 7.17 -6.15
N ALA A 219 21.06 7.37 -5.91
CA ALA A 219 21.61 8.52 -5.21
C ALA A 219 21.64 9.79 -6.10
N THR A 220 20.47 10.22 -6.56
CA THR A 220 20.25 11.46 -7.29
C THR A 220 19.40 12.42 -6.46
N ASP A 221 19.34 13.69 -6.89
CA ASP A 221 18.55 14.76 -6.26
C ASP A 221 17.04 14.67 -6.56
N TRP A 222 16.57 13.50 -7.02
CA TRP A 222 15.16 13.21 -7.29
C TRP A 222 14.48 12.57 -6.09
N ASN A 223 13.23 12.90 -5.82
CA ASN A 223 12.50 12.34 -4.67
C ASN A 223 12.40 10.80 -4.75
N GLY A 224 12.33 10.17 -3.58
CA GLY A 224 11.96 8.77 -3.47
C GLY A 224 10.44 8.61 -3.36
N SER A 225 9.97 7.36 -3.23
CA SER A 225 8.56 7.03 -3.06
C SER A 225 8.29 6.39 -1.69
N GLY A 226 7.35 6.94 -0.95
CA GLY A 226 6.89 6.45 0.35
C GLY A 226 5.54 5.72 0.29
N MET A 227 5.16 5.17 1.44
CA MET A 227 3.77 4.84 1.73
C MET A 227 3.42 5.36 3.13
N HIS A 228 3.24 6.68 3.29
CA HIS A 228 2.99 7.22 4.63
C HIS A 228 1.75 6.56 5.24
N ALA A 229 1.85 6.19 6.51
CA ALA A 229 0.81 5.49 7.24
C ALA A 229 0.19 6.41 8.28
N ASN A 230 -0.98 6.93 7.95
CA ASN A 230 -1.84 7.64 8.88
C ASN A 230 -2.58 6.61 9.75
N PHE A 231 -2.53 6.74 11.08
CA PHE A 231 -3.19 5.77 11.96
C PHE A 231 -3.79 6.40 13.23
N SER A 232 -4.85 5.76 13.73
CA SER A 232 -5.48 6.09 15.02
C SER A 232 -6.28 4.91 15.55
N ASP A 233 -6.37 4.78 16.87
CA ASP A 233 -7.35 3.93 17.57
C ASP A 233 -8.37 4.81 18.32
N THR A 234 -9.32 4.22 19.05
CA THR A 234 -10.28 5.02 19.83
C THR A 234 -9.60 5.90 20.86
N THR A 235 -8.49 5.45 21.45
CA THR A 235 -7.71 6.24 22.42
C THR A 235 -7.22 7.54 21.79
N LEU A 236 -6.49 7.46 20.66
CA LEU A 236 -5.95 8.64 19.97
C LEU A 236 -7.06 9.57 19.42
N ARG A 237 -8.20 9.01 19.01
CA ARG A 237 -9.33 9.82 18.52
C ARG A 237 -10.08 10.57 19.63
N THR A 238 -9.93 10.18 20.89
CA THR A 238 -10.80 10.70 21.98
C THR A 238 -10.08 11.26 23.20
N CYS A 239 -8.81 10.91 23.44
CA CYS A 239 -8.12 11.20 24.71
C CYS A 239 -8.02 12.68 25.04
N GLY A 240 -7.82 13.55 24.05
CA GLY A 240 -7.63 14.98 24.27
C GLY A 240 -6.37 15.32 25.08
N ASP A 241 -5.33 14.49 24.97
CA ASP A 241 -4.13 14.56 25.81
C ASP A 241 -2.85 14.40 25.00
N GLU A 242 -2.06 15.48 24.95
CA GLU A 242 -0.72 15.53 24.33
C GLU A 242 0.19 14.40 24.83
N LYS A 243 0.16 14.11 26.14
CA LYS A 243 1.05 13.11 26.73
C LYS A 243 0.78 11.72 26.17
N THR A 244 -0.47 11.42 25.80
CA THR A 244 -0.83 10.15 25.18
C THR A 244 -0.21 10.01 23.79
N PHE A 245 -0.28 11.06 22.97
CA PHE A 245 0.38 11.08 21.65
C PHE A 245 1.90 10.94 21.76
N ASN A 246 2.52 11.65 22.71
CA ASN A 246 3.96 11.59 22.93
C ASN A 246 4.40 10.19 23.40
N LYS A 247 3.64 9.52 24.29
CA LYS A 247 3.91 8.14 24.69
C LYS A 247 3.90 7.16 23.52
N VAL A 248 2.93 7.30 22.61
CA VAL A 248 2.88 6.46 21.39
C VAL A 248 4.11 6.72 20.53
N CYS A 249 4.47 7.98 20.28
CA CYS A 249 5.67 8.32 19.51
C CYS A 249 6.97 7.78 20.16
N GLU A 250 7.10 7.89 21.49
CA GLU A 250 8.22 7.33 22.24
C GLU A 250 8.28 5.80 22.16
N ALA A 251 7.14 5.11 22.17
CA ALA A 251 7.08 3.66 21.99
C ALA A 251 7.59 3.26 20.59
N PHE A 252 7.27 4.03 19.55
CA PHE A 252 7.82 3.81 18.21
C PHE A 252 9.34 4.02 18.16
N GLY A 253 9.85 5.04 18.85
CA GLY A 253 11.29 5.28 18.99
C GLY A 253 12.05 4.17 19.73
N LYS A 254 11.37 3.43 20.62
CA LYS A 254 11.94 2.26 21.31
C LYS A 254 11.89 0.98 20.47
N ASN A 255 11.11 0.97 19.39
CA ASN A 255 10.85 -0.21 18.56
C ASN A 255 11.33 -0.05 17.11
N ILE A 256 12.28 0.85 16.82
CA ILE A 256 12.73 1.19 15.46
C ILE A 256 13.03 -0.06 14.62
N LYS A 257 13.84 -1.00 15.13
CA LYS A 257 14.21 -2.22 14.39
C LYS A 257 12.98 -3.02 13.95
N LYS A 258 12.02 -3.24 14.86
CA LYS A 258 10.78 -3.98 14.60
C LYS A 258 9.98 -3.37 13.44
N HIS A 259 9.95 -2.04 13.34
CA HIS A 259 9.29 -1.34 12.23
C HIS A 259 10.14 -1.41 10.94
N MET A 260 11.43 -1.11 11.01
CA MET A 260 12.33 -1.10 9.84
C MET A 260 12.48 -2.47 9.19
N ASP A 261 12.40 -3.56 9.96
CA ASP A 261 12.42 -4.93 9.43
C ASP A 261 11.24 -5.21 8.47
N VAL A 262 10.14 -4.44 8.53
CA VAL A 262 8.94 -4.65 7.69
C VAL A 262 8.51 -3.44 6.86
N TYR A 263 9.21 -2.32 6.95
CA TYR A 263 8.85 -1.06 6.28
C TYR A 263 9.31 -0.99 4.81
N GLY A 264 9.48 -2.16 4.18
CA GLY A 264 9.80 -2.31 2.76
C GLY A 264 11.30 -2.37 2.49
N ALA A 265 11.65 -3.08 1.41
CA ALA A 265 13.02 -3.30 0.99
C ALA A 265 13.66 -2.04 0.42
N HIS A 266 14.97 -1.88 0.58
CA HIS A 266 15.77 -0.79 0.03
C HIS A 266 15.44 0.61 0.59
N ASN A 267 14.75 0.66 1.73
CA ASN A 267 14.29 1.90 2.33
C ASN A 267 15.44 2.79 2.82
N GLU A 268 16.63 2.22 3.07
CA GLU A 268 17.87 2.95 3.37
C GLU A 268 18.31 3.91 2.25
N GLN A 269 17.90 3.65 1.01
CA GLN A 269 18.20 4.51 -0.13
C GLN A 269 17.28 5.75 -0.17
N ARG A 270 16.13 5.68 0.49
CA ARG A 270 15.15 6.77 0.57
C ARG A 270 15.31 7.57 1.86
N LEU A 271 15.32 6.91 3.01
CA LEU A 271 15.40 7.50 4.35
C LEU A 271 16.82 7.96 4.67
N THR A 272 17.22 9.08 4.05
CA THR A 272 18.59 9.62 4.12
C THR A 272 18.71 10.90 4.94
N GLY A 273 17.58 11.47 5.39
CA GLY A 273 17.53 12.82 5.97
C GLY A 273 17.34 13.93 4.93
N LEU A 274 17.40 13.59 3.65
CA LEU A 274 17.12 14.49 2.52
C LEU A 274 15.69 14.28 2.01
N HIS A 275 15.20 15.22 1.20
CA HIS A 275 13.91 15.11 0.49
C HIS A 275 12.71 14.77 1.38
N GLU A 276 12.50 15.54 2.45
CA GLU A 276 11.36 15.38 3.38
C GLU A 276 11.31 14.03 4.12
N THR A 277 12.46 13.41 4.37
CA THR A 277 12.56 12.19 5.17
C THR A 277 13.50 12.37 6.35
N GLN A 278 13.34 11.52 7.37
CA GLN A 278 14.35 11.33 8.42
C GLN A 278 15.38 10.28 7.96
N SER A 279 16.61 10.36 8.49
CA SER A 279 17.61 9.29 8.34
C SER A 279 17.11 7.97 8.92
N ILE A 280 17.38 6.85 8.24
CA ILE A 280 17.02 5.50 8.72
C ILE A 280 17.67 5.14 10.06
N HIS A 281 18.75 5.83 10.43
CA HIS A 281 19.50 5.60 11.67
C HIS A 281 19.03 6.47 12.83
N GLU A 282 18.10 7.40 12.59
CA GLU A 282 17.59 8.33 13.58
C GLU A 282 16.08 8.18 13.72
N PHE A 283 15.56 8.60 14.87
CA PHE A 283 14.12 8.66 15.10
C PHE A 283 13.76 10.02 15.70
N SER A 284 12.77 10.66 15.11
CA SER A 284 12.25 11.95 15.56
C SER A 284 10.75 12.01 15.32
N TYR A 285 10.07 12.82 16.13
CA TYR A 285 8.65 13.13 15.92
C TYR A 285 8.40 14.59 16.24
N GLY A 286 7.41 15.19 15.58
CA GLY A 286 7.12 16.61 15.74
C GLY A 286 5.77 17.04 15.19
N VAL A 287 5.26 18.14 15.73
CA VAL A 287 4.04 18.79 15.24
C VAL A 287 4.34 19.45 13.90
N SER A 288 3.60 19.06 12.87
CA SER A 288 3.76 19.56 11.49
C SER A 288 5.17 19.40 10.89
N ASP A 289 6.03 18.59 11.51
CA ASP A 289 7.40 18.39 11.04
C ASP A 289 7.43 17.33 9.94
N ARG A 290 7.69 17.78 8.71
CA ARG A 290 7.85 16.90 7.55
C ARG A 290 9.19 16.15 7.56
N GLY A 291 10.24 16.66 8.21
CA GLY A 291 11.54 15.97 8.32
C GLY A 291 11.56 14.88 9.40
N ALA A 292 10.49 14.74 10.18
CA ALA A 292 10.41 13.77 11.26
C ALA A 292 10.05 12.35 10.77
N SER A 293 10.40 11.35 11.57
CA SER A 293 9.94 9.97 11.36
C SER A 293 8.43 9.83 11.53
N ILE A 294 7.88 10.44 12.58
CA ILE A 294 6.44 10.51 12.83
C ILE A 294 6.02 11.97 12.87
N ARG A 295 5.05 12.33 12.05
CA ARG A 295 4.43 13.65 12.07
C ARG A 295 3.17 13.60 12.91
N ILE A 296 3.00 14.60 13.79
CA ILE A 296 1.73 14.90 14.44
C ILE A 296 1.05 15.97 13.58
N PRO A 297 -0.05 15.65 12.87
CA PRO A 297 -0.73 16.61 12.00
C PRO A 297 -1.25 17.82 12.78
N VAL A 298 -1.27 18.99 12.14
CA VAL A 298 -1.79 20.22 12.74
C VAL A 298 -3.24 20.06 13.22
N GLY A 299 -4.07 19.37 12.43
CA GLY A 299 -5.47 19.09 12.78
C GLY A 299 -5.62 18.31 14.10
N THR A 300 -4.70 17.38 14.39
CA THR A 300 -4.71 16.66 15.68
C THR A 300 -4.53 17.62 16.86
N VAL A 301 -3.69 18.65 16.72
CA VAL A 301 -3.43 19.64 17.77
C VAL A 301 -4.59 20.65 17.84
N ASP A 302 -5.06 21.13 16.68
CA ASP A 302 -6.18 22.08 16.57
C ASP A 302 -7.49 21.51 17.13
N ASP A 303 -7.72 20.20 16.98
CA ASP A 303 -8.85 19.46 17.54
C ASP A 303 -8.67 19.12 19.03
N GLY A 304 -7.65 19.69 19.67
CA GLY A 304 -7.38 19.55 21.10
C GLY A 304 -6.77 18.21 21.45
N TRP A 305 -5.75 17.77 20.69
CA TRP A 305 -5.05 16.48 20.85
C TRP A 305 -5.97 15.29 20.68
N LYS A 306 -6.69 15.29 19.55
CA LYS A 306 -7.59 14.22 19.12
C LYS A 306 -7.41 14.00 17.63
N GLY A 307 -7.24 12.76 17.22
CA GLY A 307 -7.11 12.43 15.80
C GLY A 307 -6.11 11.33 15.56
N ARG A 308 -5.10 11.62 14.74
CA ARG A 308 -4.19 10.62 14.17
C ARG A 308 -2.73 11.00 14.30
N LEU A 309 -1.87 10.01 14.12
CA LEU A 309 -0.45 10.14 13.84
C LEU A 309 -0.18 9.78 12.38
N GLU A 310 0.95 10.22 11.85
CA GLU A 310 1.44 9.81 10.53
C GLU A 310 2.86 9.28 10.65
N ASP A 311 3.05 8.00 10.36
CA ASP A 311 4.38 7.41 10.23
C ASP A 311 4.87 7.55 8.79
N ARG A 312 5.93 8.34 8.59
CA ARG A 312 6.48 8.67 7.27
C ARG A 312 7.55 7.70 6.79
N ARG A 313 7.93 6.75 7.63
CA ARG A 313 9.00 5.80 7.36
C ARG A 313 8.63 4.61 6.46
N PRO A 314 7.37 4.17 6.27
CA PRO A 314 7.12 3.06 5.36
C PRO A 314 7.47 3.41 3.90
N SER A 315 8.12 2.46 3.22
CA SER A 315 8.48 2.54 1.81
C SER A 315 7.27 2.29 0.90
N SER A 316 7.28 2.85 -0.32
CA SER A 316 6.27 2.60 -1.37
C SER A 316 6.07 1.13 -1.71
N ASN A 317 7.12 0.29 -1.61
CA ASN A 317 7.05 -1.17 -1.81
C ASN A 317 6.72 -1.96 -0.53
N GLY A 318 6.39 -1.29 0.58
CA GLY A 318 6.06 -1.94 1.83
C GLY A 318 4.77 -2.77 1.76
N ASP A 319 4.70 -3.84 2.56
CA ASP A 319 3.47 -4.63 2.70
C ASP A 319 2.55 -3.95 3.75
N PRO A 320 1.40 -3.41 3.34
CA PRO A 320 0.48 -2.71 4.26
C PRO A 320 0.01 -3.61 5.41
N TYR A 321 -0.07 -4.94 5.23
CA TYR A 321 -0.44 -5.85 6.34
C TYR A 321 0.64 -5.89 7.42
N LYS A 322 1.91 -6.02 7.02
CA LYS A 322 3.04 -6.08 7.98
C LYS A 322 3.19 -4.73 8.68
N ILE A 323 3.09 -3.64 7.93
CA ILE A 323 3.16 -2.26 8.46
C ILE A 323 2.05 -2.01 9.48
N ALA A 324 0.79 -2.32 9.14
CA ALA A 324 -0.33 -2.13 10.05
C ALA A 324 -0.19 -3.00 11.32
N SER A 325 0.24 -4.26 11.19
CA SER A 325 0.45 -5.17 12.34
C SER A 325 1.47 -4.61 13.34
N VAL A 326 2.63 -4.11 12.88
CA VAL A 326 3.62 -3.53 13.79
C VAL A 326 3.17 -2.20 14.38
N ILE A 327 2.42 -1.37 13.62
CA ILE A 327 1.82 -0.13 14.13
C ILE A 327 0.84 -0.42 15.26
N ILE A 328 -0.08 -1.38 15.08
CA ILE A 328 -1.07 -1.76 16.10
C ILE A 328 -0.36 -2.23 17.37
N THR A 329 0.54 -3.20 17.23
CA THR A 329 1.19 -3.82 18.38
C THR A 329 2.06 -2.83 19.17
N THR A 330 2.75 -1.91 18.49
CA THR A 330 3.54 -0.87 19.16
C THR A 330 2.64 0.19 19.79
N THR A 331 1.56 0.62 19.13
CA THR A 331 0.61 1.60 19.67
C THR A 331 -0.07 1.08 20.93
N LYS A 332 -0.62 -0.15 20.89
CA LYS A 332 -1.24 -0.80 22.05
C LYS A 332 -0.27 -1.00 23.23
N SER A 333 1.04 -1.06 22.98
CA SER A 333 2.04 -1.18 24.06
C SER A 333 2.33 0.12 24.82
N ALA A 334 1.87 1.26 24.30
CA ALA A 334 2.16 2.58 24.86
C ALA A 334 1.25 2.98 26.03
N TYR A 335 0.15 2.25 26.26
CA TYR A 335 -0.82 2.50 27.32
C TYR A 335 -1.33 1.23 27.99
#